data_AF-A0A2V7CCX2-F1
#
_entry.id   AF-A0A2V7CCX2-F1
#
_cell.length_a   1.000
_cell.length_b   1.000
_cell.length_c   1.000
_cell.angle_alpha   90.00
_cell.angle_beta   90.00
_cell.angle_gamma   90.00
#
_symmetry.space_group_name_H-M   'P 1'
#
loop_
_entity.id
_entity.type
_entity.pdbx_description
1 polymer ?
#
loop_
_entity_poly.entity_id
_entity_poly.type
_entity_poly.pdbx_seq_one_letter_code
_entity_poly.pdbx_strand_id
1 'polypeptide(L)' 'MARIEPLGIHEVDDEIRHLCEEAERQSGTSASTRTYARNPGVVKALAAFRAALAREGTIDPALRELVRLKIAALNACRY' A
#
# COMPACT_ATOMS: atom_id res chain seq x y z
N MET A 1 2.57 -9.14 11.99
CA MET A 1 1.74 -8.05 12.55
C MET A 1 2.62 -6.82 12.72
N ALA A 2 2.12 -5.65 12.35
CA ALA A 2 2.87 -4.41 12.53
C ALA A 2 3.10 -4.16 14.03
N ARG A 3 4.31 -3.73 14.41
CA ARG A 3 4.62 -3.30 15.78
C ARG A 3 4.11 -1.89 16.09
N ILE A 4 3.61 -1.21 15.07
CA ILE A 4 3.10 0.16 15.11
C ILE A 4 1.59 0.05 14.94
N GLU A 5 0.84 0.63 15.87
CA GLU A 5 -0.61 0.65 15.80
C GLU A 5 -1.08 1.56 14.65
N PRO A 6 -1.89 1.05 13.70
CA PRO A 6 -2.45 1.87 12.64
C PRO A 6 -3.25 3.04 13.23
N LEU A 7 -3.14 4.22 12.62
CA LEU A 7 -4.04 5.33 12.94
C LEU A 7 -5.49 4.93 12.68
N GLY A 8 -6.44 5.43 13.46
CA GLY A 8 -7.86 5.36 13.16
C GLY A 8 -8.19 6.08 11.84
N ILE A 9 -9.26 5.66 11.16
CA ILE A 9 -9.64 6.27 9.86
C ILE A 9 -9.97 7.76 9.99
N HIS A 10 -10.33 8.23 11.18
CA HIS A 10 -10.62 9.65 11.43
C HIS A 10 -9.36 10.46 11.79
N GLU A 11 -8.23 9.80 12.02
CA GLU A 11 -6.96 10.44 12.40
C GLU A 11 -6.05 10.71 11.19
N VAL A 12 -6.42 10.23 9.99
CA VAL A 12 -5.68 10.49 8.76
C VAL A 12 -6.26 11.69 7.99
N ASP A 13 -5.42 12.37 7.21
CA ASP A 13 -5.87 13.43 6.32
C ASP A 13 -6.77 12.91 5.18
N ASP A 14 -7.49 13.80 4.50
CA ASP A 14 -8.51 13.43 3.51
C ASP A 14 -7.93 12.70 2.29
N GLU A 15 -6.71 13.05 1.88
CA GLU A 15 -6.03 12.38 0.78
C GLU A 15 -5.69 10.93 1.16
N ILE A 16 -5.15 10.74 2.37
CA ILE A 16 -4.84 9.42 2.90
C ILE A 16 -6.11 8.61 3.18
N ARG A 17 -7.21 9.26 3.56
CA ARG A 17 -8.52 8.61 3.69
C ARG A 17 -8.93 7.97 2.37
N HIS A 18 -8.79 8.68 1.26
CA HIS A 18 -9.07 8.12 -0.06
C HIS A 18 -8.18 6.92 -0.40
N LEU A 19 -6.88 7.00 -0.06
CA LEU A 19 -5.96 5.86 -0.21
C LEU A 19 -6.35 4.66 0.67
N CYS A 20 -6.93 4.89 1.85
CA CYS A 20 -7.44 3.83 2.71
C CYS A 20 -8.65 3.13 2.10
N GLU A 21 -9.60 3.89 1.55
CA GLU A 21 -10.79 3.36 0.87
C GLU A 21 -10.41 2.53 -0.37
N GLU A 22 -9.42 2.98 -1.15
CA GLU A 22 -8.89 2.20 -2.27
C GLU A 22 -8.23 0.90 -1.80
N ALA A 23 -7.40 0.95 -0.75
CA ALA A 23 -6.78 -0.24 -0.19
C ALA A 23 -7.80 -1.26 0.34
N GLU A 24 -8.86 -0.80 1.00
CA GLU A 24 -9.96 -1.64 1.47
C GLU A 24 -10.72 -2.28 0.32
N ARG A 25 -11.01 -1.54 -0.75
CA ARG A 25 -11.62 -2.11 -1.96
C ARG A 25 -10.76 -3.19 -2.61
N GLN A 26 -9.44 -3.02 -2.61
CA GLN A 26 -8.52 -3.95 -3.28
C GLN A 26 -8.14 -5.18 -2.44
N SER A 27 -8.00 -5.01 -1.11
CA SER A 27 -7.39 -6.01 -0.24
C SER A 27 -8.20 -6.34 1.02
N GLY A 28 -9.34 -5.68 1.23
CA GLY A 28 -10.19 -5.85 2.40
C GLY A 28 -9.67 -5.16 3.67
N THR A 29 -8.54 -4.44 3.60
CA THR A 29 -7.99 -3.71 4.76
C THR A 29 -7.15 -2.49 4.37
N SER A 30 -7.25 -1.43 5.17
CA SER A 30 -6.40 -0.22 5.08
C SER A 30 -5.27 -0.20 6.12
N ALA A 31 -5.06 -1.29 6.87
CA ALA A 31 -4.18 -1.30 8.04
C ALA A 31 -2.74 -0.85 7.71
N SER A 32 -2.16 -1.24 6.57
CA SER A 32 -0.81 -0.78 6.19
C SER A 32 -0.79 0.69 5.83
N THR A 33 -1.74 1.18 5.02
CA THR A 33 -1.86 2.60 4.68
C THR A 33 -1.94 3.45 5.95
N ARG A 34 -2.80 3.07 6.90
CA ARG A 34 -2.96 3.73 8.20
C ARG A 34 -1.75 3.60 9.12
N THR A 35 -0.94 2.55 8.96
CA THR A 35 0.36 2.42 9.66
C THR A 35 1.39 3.40 9.10
N TYR A 36 1.52 3.48 7.77
CA TYR A 36 2.43 4.45 7.12
C TYR A 36 1.98 5.89 7.32
N ALA A 37 0.68 6.15 7.50
CA ALA A 37 0.12 7.47 7.74
C ALA A 37 0.65 8.18 9.00
N ARG A 38 1.34 7.47 9.90
CA ARG A 38 2.17 8.09 10.97
C ARG A 38 3.22 9.06 10.39
N ASN A 39 3.59 8.89 9.12
CA ASN A 39 4.31 9.87 8.32
C ASN A 39 3.56 10.09 6.98
N PRO A 40 2.73 11.14 6.89
CA PRO A 40 1.91 11.42 5.70
C PRO A 40 2.72 11.54 4.40
N GLY A 41 3.90 12.15 4.46
CA GLY A 41 4.76 12.30 3.27
C GLY A 41 5.21 10.95 2.72
N VAL A 42 5.52 9.98 3.59
CA VAL A 42 5.94 8.63 3.19
C VAL A 42 4.81 7.86 2.51
N VAL A 43 3.60 7.87 3.08
CA VAL A 43 2.48 7.12 2.48
C VAL A 43 2.05 7.72 1.13
N LYS A 44 2.09 9.06 1.00
CA LYS A 44 1.78 9.75 -0.27
C LYS A 44 2.83 9.46 -1.34
N ALA A 45 4.11 9.50 -0.99
CA ALA A 45 5.19 9.12 -1.90
C ALA A 45 5.09 7.65 -2.35
N LEU A 46 4.76 6.73 -1.43
CA LEU A 46 4.55 5.33 -1.75
C LEU A 46 3.35 5.12 -2.69
N ALA A 47 2.25 5.83 -2.46
CA ALA A 47 1.08 5.80 -3.33
C ALA A 47 1.42 6.31 -4.74
N ALA A 48 2.10 7.44 -4.84
CA ALA A 48 2.55 8.00 -6.12
C ALA A 48 3.47 7.03 -6.88
N PHE A 49 4.43 6.40 -6.18
CA PHE A 49 5.31 5.40 -6.76
C PHE A 49 4.53 4.19 -7.32
N ARG A 50 3.59 3.64 -6.54
CA ARG A 50 2.75 2.51 -6.98
C ARG A 50 1.87 2.89 -8.17
N ALA A 51 1.30 4.10 -8.17
CA ALA A 51 0.48 4.61 -9.26
C ALA A 51 1.29 4.80 -10.56
N ALA A 52 2.52 5.31 -10.46
CA ALA A 52 3.42 5.42 -11.60
C ALA A 52 3.72 4.05 -12.21
N LEU A 53 4.08 3.05 -11.37
CA LEU A 53 4.27 1.68 -11.86
C LEU A 53 3.01 1.12 -12.52
N ALA A 54 1.83 1.36 -11.93
CA ALA A 54 0.56 0.89 -12.47
C ALA A 54 0.23 1.46 -13.85
N ARG A 55 0.48 2.77 -14.05
CA ARG A 55 0.14 3.50 -15.28
C ARG A 55 1.18 3.39 -16.38
N GLU A 56 2.46 3.42 -16.00
CA GLU A 56 3.59 3.63 -16.93
C GLU A 56 4.51 2.40 -17.00
N GLY A 57 4.23 1.36 -16.21
CA GLY A 57 4.99 0.12 -16.23
C GLY A 57 4.87 -0.60 -17.58
N THR A 58 6.00 -1.08 -18.08
CA THR A 58 6.10 -1.84 -19.35
C THR A 58 5.90 -3.35 -19.16
N ILE A 59 5.82 -3.81 -17.91
CA ILE A 59 5.58 -5.20 -17.55
C ILE A 59 4.07 -5.43 -17.47
N ASP A 60 3.59 -6.52 -18.10
CA ASP A 60 2.21 -6.96 -17.99
C ASP A 60 1.73 -6.98 -16.51
N PRO A 61 0.51 -6.48 -16.19
CA PRO A 61 0.05 -6.39 -14.82
C PRO A 61 0.06 -7.72 -14.06
N ALA A 62 -0.33 -8.83 -14.69
CA ALA A 62 -0.33 -10.14 -14.04
C ALA A 62 1.11 -10.62 -13.80
N LEU A 63 2.01 -10.42 -14.78
CA LEU A 63 3.43 -10.73 -14.60
C LEU A 63 4.06 -9.92 -13.46
N ARG A 64 3.73 -8.62 -13.34
CA ARG A 64 4.21 -7.78 -12.23
C ARG A 64 3.79 -8.33 -10.87
N GLU A 65 2.54 -8.79 -10.74
CA GLU A 65 2.08 -9.39 -9.47
C GLU A 65 2.75 -10.74 -9.18
N LEU A 66 3.00 -11.58 -10.19
CA LEU A 66 3.79 -12.81 -10.02
C LEU A 66 5.22 -12.52 -9.53
N VAL A 67 5.86 -11.48 -10.07
CA VAL A 67 7.17 -11.02 -9.60
C VAL A 67 7.09 -10.57 -8.14
N ARG A 68 6.08 -9.77 -7.77
CA ARG A 68 5.87 -9.33 -6.38
C ARG A 68 5.69 -10.50 -5.42
N LEU A 69 4.89 -11.50 -5.79
CA LEU A 69 4.70 -12.71 -4.99
C LEU A 69 5.99 -13.53 -4.83
N LYS A 70 6.77 -13.67 -5.92
CA LYS A 70 8.06 -14.37 -5.87
C LYS A 70 9.03 -13.68 -4.91
N ILE A 71 9.14 -12.35 -4.99
CA ILE A 71 10.01 -11.56 -4.10
C ILE A 71 9.51 -11.62 -2.65
N ALA A 72 8.21 -11.53 -2.41
CA ALA A 72 7.64 -11.66 -1.07
C ALA A 72 7.97 -13.02 -0.43
N ALA A 73 7.83 -14.12 -1.19
CA ALA A 73 8.18 -15.46 -0.75
C ALA A 73 9.68 -15.60 -0.42
N LEU A 74 10.56 -15.08 -1.28
CA LEU A 74 12.01 -15.09 -1.05
C LEU A 74 12.42 -14.31 0.21
N ASN A 75 11.66 -13.27 0.57
CA ASN A 75 11.90 -12.46 1.77
C ASN A 75 11.11 -12.92 2.99
N ALA A 76 10.40 -14.06 2.90
CA ALA A 76 9.47 -14.53 3.93
C ALA A 76 8.48 -13.43 4.40
N CYS A 77 8.08 -12.53 3.50
CA CYS A 77 7.11 -11.49 3.77
C CYS A 77 5.71 -12.10 3.78
N ARG A 78 5.10 -12.17 4.97
CA ARG A 78 3.79 -12.79 5.22
C ARG A 78 2.63 -11.79 5.31
N TYR A 79 2.92 -10.51 5.08
CA TYR A 79 1.93 -9.43 5.14
C TYR A 79 0.92 -9.56 4.01
#